data_AF-A0A4R9GQ77-F1
#
_entry.id   AF-A0A4R9GQ77-F1
#
_cell.length_a   1.000
_cell.length_b   1.000
_cell.length_c   1.000
_cell.angle_alpha   90.00
_cell.angle_beta   90.00
_cell.angle_gamma   90.00
#
_symmetry.space_group_name_H-M   'P 1'
#
loop_
_entity.id
_entity.type
_entity.pdbx_description
1 polymer ?
#
loop_
_entity_poly.entity_id
_entity_poly.type
_entity_poly.pdbx_seq_one_letter_code
_entity_poly.pdbx_strand_id
1 'polypeptide(L)'
;MSHLDLLSAINGTLRSKKQSDVPVQIRFYNMLRGVKVQVVHIDEQGNRDLWCELTYRAQQMITTFQGASYEVRSVLGGAIICAGTVPEPPKLPHVPHWDLMIHPYQFAQPNQIGDVPKSSSTIIIPPNSPRVLVGYSENAGNIILRIQYWERSPESISLAPKHKHVIYSSQQAGTTWSSSSEETLAEAASLSVGAGIGAFSVSASGSVSNSSTTGFSATEESDSETQIETKVENTTQYDIIAFEWRLVDETLVIRNEKYLASYAVAQSPSVIEVIEFAPGKEFIEQLELIFPDSVPMDRSGLLAGEFGQELEKAHSEEKGRR
;
A
#
# COMPACT_ATOMS: atom_id res chain seq x y z
N MET A 1 -21.40 3.36 -7.83
CA MET A 1 -20.43 3.46 -6.71
C MET A 1 -19.90 4.87 -6.67
N SER A 2 -19.71 5.44 -5.48
CA SER A 2 -19.16 6.78 -5.35
C SER A 2 -17.64 6.70 -5.33
N HIS A 3 -16.97 7.57 -6.09
CA HIS A 3 -15.51 7.76 -5.99
C HIS A 3 -15.08 8.11 -4.56
N LEU A 4 -15.97 8.76 -3.80
CA LEU A 4 -15.76 9.13 -2.41
C LEU A 4 -15.63 7.91 -1.48
N ASP A 5 -16.42 6.86 -1.69
CA ASP A 5 -16.34 5.64 -0.86
C ASP A 5 -15.01 4.91 -1.09
N LEU A 6 -14.52 4.90 -2.34
CA LEU A 6 -13.21 4.33 -2.68
C LEU A 6 -12.07 5.09 -1.99
N LEU A 7 -12.04 6.42 -2.10
CA LEU A 7 -11.05 7.23 -1.40
C LEU A 7 -11.13 7.06 0.11
N SER A 8 -12.34 6.94 0.66
CA SER A 8 -12.53 6.69 2.09
C SER A 8 -11.97 5.32 2.49
N ALA A 9 -12.15 4.28 1.66
CA ALA A 9 -11.61 2.95 1.92
C ALA A 9 -10.08 2.95 1.90
N ILE A 10 -9.50 3.61 0.90
CA ILE A 10 -8.05 3.78 0.74
C ILE A 10 -7.47 4.53 1.94
N ASN A 11 -8.10 5.61 2.38
CA ASN A 11 -7.65 6.38 3.53
C ASN A 11 -7.96 5.69 4.88
N GLY A 12 -8.56 4.50 4.86
CA GLY A 12 -8.94 3.79 6.08
C GLY A 12 -10.01 4.50 6.90
N THR A 13 -10.79 5.40 6.29
CA THR A 13 -11.85 6.20 6.93
C THR A 13 -13.27 5.75 6.55
N LEU A 14 -13.41 4.82 5.60
CA LEU A 14 -14.71 4.22 5.28
C LEU A 14 -15.24 3.47 6.51
N ARG A 15 -16.47 3.78 6.90
CA ARG A 15 -17.18 3.16 8.03
C ARG A 15 -18.61 2.85 7.59
N SER A 16 -19.21 1.79 8.14
CA SER A 16 -20.65 1.63 8.02
C SER A 16 -21.36 2.82 8.68
N LYS A 17 -22.43 3.30 8.06
CA LYS A 17 -23.35 4.22 8.74
C LYS A 17 -24.27 3.41 9.64
N LYS A 18 -24.85 4.06 10.66
CA LYS A 18 -25.85 3.45 11.53
C LYS A 18 -26.88 2.71 10.68
N GLN A 19 -26.88 1.39 10.81
CA GLN A 19 -27.63 0.52 9.92
C GLN A 19 -29.13 0.67 10.16
N SER A 20 -29.90 0.73 9.08
CA SER A 20 -31.36 0.60 9.14
C SER A 20 -31.71 -0.84 9.48
N ASP A 21 -32.80 -1.08 10.22
CA ASP A 21 -33.32 -2.43 10.47
C ASP A 21 -33.89 -3.11 9.21
N VAL A 22 -33.88 -2.41 8.07
CA VAL A 22 -34.37 -2.94 6.79
C VAL A 22 -33.28 -3.81 6.12
N PRO A 23 -33.49 -5.12 5.97
CA PRO A 23 -32.55 -5.99 5.28
C PRO A 23 -32.54 -5.66 3.78
N VAL A 24 -31.33 -5.62 3.21
CA VAL A 24 -31.04 -5.42 1.80
C VAL A 24 -30.25 -6.62 1.29
N GLN A 25 -30.65 -7.14 0.14
CA GLN A 25 -29.89 -8.18 -0.55
C GLN A 25 -29.01 -7.56 -1.63
N ILE A 26 -27.76 -8.00 -1.70
CA ILE A 26 -26.80 -7.60 -2.72
C ILE A 26 -26.21 -8.85 -3.33
N ARG A 27 -26.20 -8.92 -4.65
CA ARG A 27 -25.50 -9.95 -5.40
C ARG A 27 -24.20 -9.37 -5.93
N PHE A 28 -23.09 -9.92 -5.48
CA PHE A 28 -21.78 -9.63 -6.03
C PHE A 28 -21.49 -10.61 -7.16
N TYR A 29 -20.95 -10.11 -8.27
CA TYR A 29 -20.59 -10.92 -9.44
C TYR A 29 -19.20 -10.55 -9.95
N ASN A 30 -18.26 -11.50 -9.94
CA ASN A 30 -16.89 -11.23 -10.36
C ASN A 30 -16.72 -11.42 -11.87
N MET A 31 -16.39 -10.34 -12.59
CA MET A 31 -16.13 -10.35 -14.04
C MET A 31 -14.65 -10.32 -14.40
N LEU A 32 -13.74 -10.34 -13.42
CA LEU A 32 -12.30 -10.35 -13.65
C LEU A 32 -11.81 -11.79 -13.84
N ARG A 33 -11.46 -12.16 -15.07
CA ARG A 33 -11.00 -13.53 -15.35
C ARG A 33 -9.68 -13.81 -14.65
N GLY A 34 -9.63 -14.95 -13.97
CA GLY A 34 -8.48 -15.46 -13.22
C GLY A 34 -7.95 -14.53 -12.11
N VAL A 35 -8.75 -13.54 -11.71
CA VAL A 35 -8.53 -12.76 -10.49
C VAL A 35 -9.58 -13.20 -9.50
N LYS A 36 -9.15 -13.87 -8.43
CA LYS A 36 -10.00 -14.14 -7.29
C LYS A 36 -10.13 -12.86 -6.46
N VAL A 37 -11.35 -12.53 -6.05
CA VAL A 37 -11.64 -11.33 -5.25
C VAL A 37 -12.25 -11.69 -3.91
N GLN A 38 -11.98 -10.85 -2.91
CA GLN A 38 -12.59 -10.88 -1.59
C GLN A 38 -13.55 -9.71 -1.45
N VAL A 39 -14.76 -9.99 -0.95
CA VAL A 39 -15.71 -8.96 -0.53
C VAL A 39 -15.64 -8.87 0.99
N VAL A 40 -15.30 -7.69 1.48
CA VAL A 40 -15.02 -7.41 2.90
C VAL A 40 -16.04 -6.38 3.39
N HIS A 41 -16.70 -6.68 4.50
CA HIS A 41 -17.52 -5.73 5.25
C HIS A 41 -16.65 -4.81 6.07
N ILE A 42 -17.05 -3.55 6.18
CA ILE A 42 -16.44 -2.59 7.08
C ILE A 42 -17.49 -2.12 8.09
N ASP A 43 -17.32 -2.45 9.36
CA ASP A 43 -18.26 -2.07 10.42
C ASP A 43 -18.22 -0.57 10.77
N GLU A 44 -18.96 -0.16 11.80
CA GLU A 44 -19.02 1.24 12.25
C GLU A 44 -17.70 1.72 12.87
N GLN A 45 -16.87 0.80 13.37
CA GLN A 45 -15.56 1.06 13.96
C GLN A 45 -14.43 1.04 12.91
N GLY A 46 -14.69 0.45 11.74
CA GLY A 46 -13.73 0.31 10.64
C GLY A 46 -13.03 -1.05 10.61
N ASN A 47 -13.48 -2.00 11.42
CA ASN A 47 -12.99 -3.37 11.37
C ASN A 47 -13.46 -4.02 10.08
N ARG A 48 -12.65 -4.95 9.59
CA ARG A 48 -12.81 -5.60 8.29
C ARG A 48 -13.12 -7.07 8.47
N ASP A 49 -14.32 -7.48 8.07
CA ASP A 49 -14.77 -8.87 8.13
C ASP A 49 -14.99 -9.43 6.73
N LEU A 50 -14.45 -10.61 6.44
CA LEU A 50 -14.66 -11.25 5.16
C LEU A 50 -16.11 -11.73 5.02
N TRP A 51 -16.82 -11.25 3.99
CA TRP A 51 -18.14 -11.78 3.62
C TRP A 51 -18.04 -12.98 2.70
N CYS A 52 -17.26 -12.88 1.62
CA CYS A 52 -17.10 -13.99 0.67
C CYS A 52 -15.85 -13.82 -0.21
N GLU A 53 -15.47 -14.94 -0.84
CA GLU A 53 -14.52 -14.96 -1.96
C GLU A 53 -15.23 -15.34 -3.25
N LEU A 54 -14.87 -14.69 -4.36
CA LEU A 54 -15.46 -14.93 -5.66
C LEU A 54 -14.38 -15.21 -6.71
N THR A 55 -14.49 -16.34 -7.39
CA THR A 55 -13.75 -16.63 -8.62
C THR A 55 -14.46 -16.04 -9.84
N TYR A 56 -13.85 -16.11 -11.02
CA TYR A 56 -14.44 -15.57 -12.25
C TYR A 56 -15.83 -16.17 -12.54
N ARG A 57 -16.80 -15.30 -12.81
CA ARG A 57 -18.23 -15.63 -13.00
C ARG A 57 -18.91 -16.28 -11.79
N ALA A 58 -18.26 -16.32 -10.63
CA ALA A 58 -18.95 -16.67 -9.40
C ALA A 58 -19.84 -15.50 -8.97
N GLN A 59 -20.97 -15.86 -8.38
CA GLN A 59 -21.87 -14.92 -7.73
C GLN A 59 -22.13 -15.34 -6.30
N GLN A 60 -22.26 -14.36 -5.41
CA GLN A 60 -22.72 -14.58 -4.04
C GLN A 60 -23.77 -13.55 -3.69
N MET A 61 -24.89 -14.03 -3.16
CA MET A 61 -25.89 -13.15 -2.53
C MET A 61 -25.54 -12.97 -1.06
N ILE A 62 -25.50 -11.72 -0.62
CA ILE A 62 -25.29 -11.32 0.77
C ILE A 62 -26.55 -10.59 1.23
N THR A 63 -27.06 -10.97 2.40
CA THR A 63 -28.11 -10.21 3.09
C THR A 63 -27.43 -9.35 4.15
N THR A 64 -27.64 -8.05 4.09
CA THR A 64 -27.04 -7.05 4.98
C THR A 64 -28.05 -5.92 5.22
N PHE A 65 -27.62 -4.79 5.75
CA PHE A 65 -28.47 -3.64 6.05
C PHE A 65 -28.09 -2.43 5.21
N GLN A 66 -29.07 -1.55 4.98
CA GLN A 66 -28.81 -0.26 4.34
C GLN A 66 -27.74 0.52 5.11
N GLY A 67 -26.79 1.10 4.38
CA GLY A 67 -25.70 1.89 4.97
C GLY A 67 -24.49 1.07 5.43
N ALA A 68 -24.54 -0.26 5.34
CA ALA A 68 -23.36 -1.10 5.51
C ALA A 68 -22.28 -0.71 4.48
N SER A 69 -21.01 -0.74 4.87
CA SER A 69 -19.89 -0.45 3.98
C SER A 69 -19.20 -1.72 3.56
N TYR A 70 -18.73 -1.77 2.31
CA TYR A 70 -17.98 -2.89 1.78
C TYR A 70 -16.77 -2.43 0.98
N GLU A 71 -15.80 -3.32 0.88
CA GLU A 71 -14.59 -3.19 0.11
C GLU A 71 -14.38 -4.46 -0.71
N VAL A 72 -13.95 -4.34 -1.96
CA VAL A 72 -13.60 -5.46 -2.82
C VAL A 72 -12.10 -5.44 -3.05
N ARG A 73 -11.41 -6.53 -2.73
CA ARG A 73 -9.96 -6.67 -2.88
C ARG A 73 -9.60 -7.81 -3.83
N SER A 74 -8.50 -7.67 -4.55
CA SER A 74 -7.85 -8.82 -5.20
C SER A 74 -7.20 -9.70 -4.13
N VAL A 75 -7.44 -11.00 -4.17
CA VAL A 75 -6.73 -11.97 -3.32
C VAL A 75 -5.24 -11.99 -3.68
N LEU A 76 -4.94 -11.89 -4.96
CA LEU A 76 -3.56 -11.79 -5.45
C LEU A 76 -3.11 -10.33 -5.41
N GLY A 77 -2.11 -10.03 -4.56
CA GLY A 77 -1.56 -8.69 -4.38
C GLY A 77 -2.30 -7.80 -3.37
N GLY A 78 -3.45 -8.24 -2.84
CA GLY A 78 -4.17 -7.55 -1.76
C GLY A 78 -4.75 -6.17 -2.14
N ALA A 79 -4.76 -5.82 -3.43
CA ALA A 79 -5.11 -4.49 -3.90
C ALA A 79 -6.62 -4.24 -3.84
N ILE A 80 -7.02 -3.05 -3.38
CA ILE A 80 -8.39 -2.55 -3.39
C ILE A 80 -8.81 -2.33 -4.84
N ILE A 81 -9.95 -2.90 -5.22
CA ILE A 81 -10.53 -2.81 -6.56
C ILE A 81 -11.59 -1.71 -6.57
N CYS A 82 -12.54 -1.80 -5.63
CA CYS A 82 -13.60 -0.84 -5.44
C CYS A 82 -14.11 -0.90 -4.00
N ALA A 83 -14.85 0.13 -3.58
CA ALA A 83 -15.53 0.16 -2.31
C ALA A 83 -16.85 0.91 -2.45
N GLY A 84 -17.76 0.71 -1.50
CA GLY A 84 -19.05 1.38 -1.52
C GLY A 84 -19.85 1.21 -0.25
N THR A 85 -20.93 1.97 -0.18
CA THR A 85 -21.99 1.82 0.82
C THR A 85 -23.21 1.14 0.21
N VAL A 86 -23.86 0.28 0.98
CA VAL A 86 -25.07 -0.41 0.58
C VAL A 86 -26.20 0.61 0.43
N PRO A 87 -26.76 0.79 -0.78
CA PRO A 87 -27.81 1.76 -1.03
C PRO A 87 -29.14 1.32 -0.40
N GLU A 88 -30.14 2.21 -0.43
CA GLU A 88 -31.51 1.86 -0.02
C GLU A 88 -32.04 0.70 -0.88
N PRO A 89 -32.93 -0.15 -0.36
CA PRO A 89 -33.56 -1.19 -1.18
C PRO A 89 -34.21 -0.57 -2.44
N PRO A 90 -34.15 -1.24 -3.61
CA PRO A 90 -34.81 -0.75 -4.80
C PRO A 90 -36.32 -0.62 -4.52
N LYS A 91 -36.92 0.53 -4.85
CA LYS A 91 -38.37 0.75 -4.69
C LYS A 91 -39.21 -0.05 -5.70
N LEU A 92 -38.58 -0.81 -6.58
CA LEU A 92 -39.24 -1.56 -7.64
C LEU A 92 -39.58 -2.97 -7.14
N PRO A 93 -40.87 -3.38 -7.20
CA PRO A 93 -41.34 -4.64 -6.60
C PRO A 93 -40.77 -5.91 -7.25
N HIS A 94 -40.08 -5.79 -8.39
CA HIS A 94 -39.53 -6.93 -9.15
C HIS A 94 -38.01 -7.08 -9.05
N VAL A 95 -37.32 -6.18 -8.33
CA VAL A 95 -35.87 -6.22 -8.16
C VAL A 95 -35.55 -6.25 -6.67
N PRO A 96 -35.53 -7.45 -6.03
CA PRO A 96 -35.39 -7.56 -4.59
C PRO A 96 -33.95 -7.34 -4.10
N HIS A 97 -32.99 -7.13 -5.00
CA HIS A 97 -31.58 -7.02 -4.68
C HIS A 97 -30.84 -6.05 -5.60
N TRP A 98 -29.70 -5.57 -5.12
CA TRP A 98 -28.73 -4.84 -5.95
C TRP A 98 -27.76 -5.81 -6.60
N ASP A 99 -27.51 -5.65 -7.90
CA ASP A 99 -26.44 -6.38 -8.60
C ASP A 99 -25.19 -5.51 -8.66
N LEU A 100 -24.09 -6.00 -8.09
CA LEU A 100 -22.76 -5.38 -8.17
C LEU A 100 -21.83 -6.26 -8.99
N MET A 101 -21.56 -5.83 -10.22
CA MET A 101 -20.61 -6.48 -11.11
C MET A 101 -19.20 -5.94 -10.88
N ILE A 102 -18.25 -6.75 -10.44
CA ILE A 102 -16.84 -6.37 -10.26
C ILE A 102 -16.17 -6.40 -11.63
N HIS A 103 -15.95 -5.23 -12.23
CA HIS A 103 -15.51 -5.08 -13.63
C HIS A 103 -14.41 -4.01 -13.74
N PRO A 104 -13.51 -4.07 -14.75
CA PRO A 104 -12.41 -3.08 -14.91
C PRO A 104 -12.82 -1.61 -14.94
N TYR A 105 -14.07 -1.30 -15.34
CA TYR A 105 -14.61 0.06 -15.32
C TYR A 105 -14.80 0.65 -13.91
N GLN A 106 -14.63 -0.15 -12.87
CA GLN A 106 -14.78 0.27 -11.47
C GLN A 106 -13.45 0.57 -10.78
N PHE A 107 -12.34 0.35 -11.47
CA PHE A 107 -11.03 0.62 -10.92
C PHE A 107 -10.85 2.13 -10.71
N ALA A 108 -9.99 2.47 -9.76
CA ALA A 108 -9.46 3.82 -9.69
C ALA A 108 -8.75 4.16 -11.01
N GLN A 109 -8.86 5.40 -11.44
CA GLN A 109 -7.97 5.87 -12.51
C GLN A 109 -6.53 5.89 -11.99
N PRO A 110 -5.53 5.74 -12.88
CA PRO A 110 -4.14 5.94 -12.49
C PRO A 110 -3.96 7.28 -11.75
N ASN A 111 -3.19 7.24 -10.66
CA ASN A 111 -2.88 8.36 -9.77
C ASN A 111 -4.08 8.87 -8.94
N GLN A 112 -5.25 8.23 -9.02
CA GLN A 112 -6.41 8.47 -8.14
C GLN A 112 -6.44 7.49 -6.96
N ILE A 113 -5.31 7.35 -6.27
CA ILE A 113 -5.12 6.39 -5.16
C ILE A 113 -5.15 7.04 -3.77
N GLY A 114 -5.80 8.19 -3.65
CA GLY A 114 -5.83 8.96 -2.40
C GLY A 114 -4.54 9.72 -2.09
N ASP A 115 -4.58 10.41 -0.95
CA ASP A 115 -3.45 11.20 -0.46
C ASP A 115 -2.38 10.29 0.14
N VAL A 116 -1.18 10.85 0.33
CA VAL A 116 -0.14 10.18 1.14
C VAL A 116 -0.67 9.88 2.54
N PRO A 117 -0.32 8.72 3.12
CA PRO A 117 -0.63 8.42 4.51
C PRO A 117 -0.13 9.53 5.42
N LYS A 118 -0.98 9.99 6.33
CA LYS A 118 -0.64 11.05 7.28
C LYS A 118 -0.39 10.45 8.64
N SER A 119 0.59 11.02 9.32
CA SER A 119 0.78 10.81 10.76
C SER A 119 -0.44 11.25 11.57
N SER A 120 -0.54 10.71 12.79
CA SER A 120 -1.56 11.08 13.77
C SER A 120 -0.99 10.99 15.19
N SER A 121 -1.77 11.44 16.18
CA SER A 121 -1.36 11.37 17.60
C SER A 121 -1.13 9.93 18.09
N THR A 122 -1.69 8.92 17.43
CA THR A 122 -1.51 7.50 17.78
C THR A 122 -0.54 6.77 16.85
N ILE A 123 -0.26 7.32 15.66
CA ILE A 123 0.61 6.73 14.65
C ILE A 123 1.59 7.81 14.18
N ILE A 124 2.74 7.89 14.85
CA ILE A 124 3.81 8.85 14.53
C ILE A 124 4.43 8.52 13.17
N ILE A 125 4.67 7.23 12.93
CA ILE A 125 5.20 6.72 11.67
C ILE A 125 4.03 6.09 10.90
N PRO A 126 3.41 6.80 9.94
CA PRO A 126 2.36 6.25 9.11
C PRO A 126 2.87 5.05 8.29
N PRO A 127 2.06 3.98 8.13
CA PRO A 127 2.38 2.87 7.24
C PRO A 127 2.21 3.27 5.78
N ASN A 128 2.73 2.45 4.85
CA ASN A 128 2.43 2.58 3.42
C ASN A 128 0.91 2.61 3.16
N SER A 129 0.49 3.28 2.08
CA SER A 129 -0.93 3.28 1.74
C SER A 129 -1.37 1.88 1.31
N PRO A 130 -2.68 1.58 1.37
CA PRO A 130 -3.21 0.40 0.72
C PRO A 130 -2.87 0.38 -0.77
N ARG A 131 -2.66 -0.83 -1.28
CA ARG A 131 -2.52 -1.12 -2.71
C ARG A 131 -3.85 -0.90 -3.42
N VAL A 132 -3.86 -0.24 -4.57
CA VAL A 132 -5.07 0.05 -5.36
C VAL A 132 -4.89 -0.50 -6.76
N LEU A 133 -5.86 -1.30 -7.24
CA LEU A 133 -5.86 -1.82 -8.59
C LEU A 133 -6.34 -0.73 -9.56
N VAL A 134 -5.48 -0.34 -10.49
CA VAL A 134 -5.72 0.74 -11.48
C VAL A 134 -5.72 0.24 -12.92
N GLY A 135 -5.38 -1.03 -13.16
CA GLY A 135 -5.39 -1.62 -14.49
C GLY A 135 -5.44 -3.15 -14.49
N TYR A 136 -5.98 -3.70 -15.59
CA TYR A 136 -6.13 -5.13 -15.81
C TYR A 136 -6.02 -5.46 -17.29
N SER A 137 -5.23 -6.49 -17.62
CA SER A 137 -5.17 -7.13 -18.94
C SER A 137 -5.38 -8.62 -18.83
N GLU A 138 -5.93 -9.17 -19.90
CA GLU A 138 -5.65 -10.55 -20.30
C GLU A 138 -4.82 -10.52 -21.59
N ASN A 139 -3.73 -11.29 -21.65
CA ASN A 139 -3.07 -11.58 -22.92
C ASN A 139 -2.44 -12.97 -22.90
N ALA A 140 -2.70 -13.79 -23.93
CA ALA A 140 -2.09 -15.11 -24.11
C ALA A 140 -2.16 -16.03 -22.88
N GLY A 141 -3.24 -15.94 -22.10
CA GLY A 141 -3.43 -16.71 -20.85
C GLY A 141 -2.72 -16.13 -19.62
N ASN A 142 -1.97 -15.04 -19.79
CA ASN A 142 -1.48 -14.20 -18.70
C ASN A 142 -2.54 -13.18 -18.30
N ILE A 143 -2.57 -12.88 -17.02
CA ILE A 143 -3.30 -11.78 -16.41
C ILE A 143 -2.28 -10.78 -15.93
N ILE A 144 -2.46 -9.54 -16.32
CA ILE A 144 -1.58 -8.44 -15.94
C ILE A 144 -2.38 -7.49 -15.07
N LEU A 145 -1.94 -7.28 -13.83
CA LEU A 145 -2.53 -6.33 -12.91
C LEU A 145 -1.61 -5.14 -12.78
N ARG A 146 -2.16 -3.92 -12.85
CA ARG A 146 -1.44 -2.69 -12.52
C ARG A 146 -1.95 -2.15 -11.21
N ILE A 147 -1.07 -2.01 -10.24
CA ILE A 147 -1.35 -1.63 -8.86
C ILE A 147 -0.57 -0.36 -8.55
N GLN A 148 -1.20 0.56 -7.82
CA GLN A 148 -0.53 1.77 -7.34
C GLN A 148 -0.69 1.92 -5.82
N TYR A 149 0.34 2.44 -5.16
CA TYR A 149 0.32 2.79 -3.73
C TYR A 149 1.40 3.82 -3.39
N TRP A 150 1.22 4.51 -2.26
CA TRP A 150 2.24 5.33 -1.65
C TRP A 150 3.15 4.48 -0.78
N GLU A 151 4.44 4.51 -1.08
CA GLU A 151 5.50 3.91 -0.28
C GLU A 151 6.34 4.99 0.36
N ARG A 152 6.64 4.83 1.65
CA ARG A 152 7.60 5.68 2.34
C ARG A 152 9.01 5.33 1.90
N SER A 153 9.72 6.33 1.39
CA SER A 153 11.13 6.24 1.00
C SER A 153 12.03 5.95 2.21
N PRO A 154 13.08 5.12 2.04
CA PRO A 154 14.11 4.95 3.06
C PRO A 154 14.86 6.26 3.37
N GLU A 155 14.79 7.25 2.47
CA GLU A 155 15.43 8.57 2.64
C GLU A 155 14.62 9.55 3.51
N SER A 156 13.63 9.05 4.25
CA SER A 156 12.96 9.85 5.28
C SER A 156 13.94 10.20 6.40
N ILE A 157 13.93 11.45 6.88
CA ILE A 157 14.94 11.98 7.80
C ILE A 157 14.33 12.66 9.03
N SER A 158 15.10 12.70 10.13
CA SER A 158 14.83 13.56 11.29
C SER A 158 15.78 14.76 11.27
N LEU A 159 15.26 15.96 11.57
CA LEU A 159 16.01 17.20 11.56
C LEU A 159 15.86 17.95 12.88
N ALA A 160 17.00 18.26 13.49
CA ALA A 160 17.08 19.15 14.64
C ALA A 160 16.61 20.58 14.27
N PRO A 161 16.22 21.41 15.26
CA PRO A 161 15.88 22.81 15.03
C PRO A 161 16.94 23.54 14.21
N LYS A 162 16.49 24.33 13.23
CA LYS A 162 17.35 25.17 12.36
C LYS A 162 18.36 24.40 11.48
N HIS A 163 18.30 23.06 11.44
CA HIS A 163 19.12 22.28 10.53
C HIS A 163 18.56 22.23 9.12
N LYS A 164 19.48 22.14 8.16
CA LYS A 164 19.20 21.91 6.74
C LYS A 164 19.78 20.57 6.34
N HIS A 165 19.08 19.85 5.49
CA HIS A 165 19.57 18.62 4.88
C HIS A 165 19.15 18.56 3.42
N VAL A 166 20.01 17.97 2.59
CA VAL A 166 19.72 17.76 1.18
C VAL A 166 19.49 16.27 1.01
N ILE A 167 18.25 15.91 0.66
CA ILE A 167 17.90 14.56 0.25
C ILE A 167 18.27 14.46 -1.23
N TYR A 168 19.18 13.55 -1.53
CA TYR A 168 19.50 13.19 -2.90
C TYR A 168 18.63 12.02 -3.31
N SER A 169 17.63 12.29 -4.15
CA SER A 169 16.87 11.21 -4.79
C SER A 169 17.58 10.90 -6.11
N SER A 170 18.32 9.79 -6.14
CA SER A 170 18.83 9.23 -7.40
C SER A 170 17.60 8.80 -8.21
N GLN A 171 17.29 9.53 -9.29
CA GLN A 171 16.41 9.02 -10.32
C GLN A 171 17.26 8.15 -11.24
N GLN A 172 17.54 6.92 -10.81
CA GLN A 172 17.40 5.86 -11.79
C GLN A 172 15.93 5.81 -12.14
N ALA A 173 15.58 6.25 -13.35
CA ALA A 173 14.23 6.07 -13.88
C ALA A 173 13.84 4.60 -13.68
N GLY A 174 12.92 4.34 -12.74
CA GLY A 174 12.54 2.99 -12.37
C GLY A 174 13.61 2.20 -11.63
N THR A 175 13.80 2.47 -10.32
CA THR A 175 14.33 1.45 -9.41
C THR A 175 13.44 0.22 -9.56
N THR A 176 13.94 -0.70 -10.37
CA THR A 176 13.21 -1.85 -10.86
C THR A 176 13.54 -2.97 -9.90
N TRP A 177 12.59 -3.33 -9.05
CA TRP A 177 12.67 -4.61 -8.36
C TRP A 177 11.90 -5.63 -9.19
N SER A 178 12.64 -6.42 -9.96
CA SER A 178 12.10 -7.59 -10.66
C SER A 178 12.32 -8.83 -9.81
N SER A 179 11.26 -9.58 -9.54
CA SER A 179 11.37 -10.88 -8.89
C SER A 179 11.70 -12.03 -9.86
N SER A 180 11.84 -11.74 -11.16
CA SER A 180 11.82 -12.72 -12.24
C SER A 180 12.90 -12.45 -13.29
N SER A 181 13.17 -13.44 -14.16
CA SER A 181 14.08 -13.24 -15.28
C SER A 181 13.56 -12.16 -16.23
N GLU A 182 14.47 -11.34 -16.76
CA GLU A 182 14.16 -10.26 -17.72
C GLU A 182 13.35 -10.76 -18.91
N GLU A 183 13.60 -12.00 -19.37
CA GLU A 183 12.84 -12.66 -20.45
C GLU A 183 11.34 -12.80 -20.13
N THR A 184 10.99 -13.18 -18.89
CA THR A 184 9.60 -13.34 -18.46
C THR A 184 8.87 -11.99 -18.43
N LEU A 185 9.59 -10.94 -18.04
CA LEU A 185 9.07 -9.57 -18.01
C LEU A 185 8.96 -8.99 -19.42
N ALA A 186 9.96 -9.18 -20.28
CA ALA A 186 9.97 -8.73 -21.66
C ALA A 186 8.88 -9.42 -22.49
N GLU A 187 8.61 -10.71 -22.25
CA GLU A 187 7.48 -11.44 -22.83
C GLU A 187 6.16 -10.83 -22.35
N ALA A 188 5.98 -10.65 -21.04
CA ALA A 188 4.77 -10.03 -20.50
C ALA A 188 4.57 -8.58 -20.98
N ALA A 189 5.68 -7.86 -21.22
CA ALA A 189 5.71 -6.48 -21.66
C ALA A 189 5.39 -6.29 -23.13
N SER A 190 6.03 -7.07 -24.00
CA SER A 190 5.72 -7.10 -25.43
C SER A 190 4.24 -7.44 -25.66
N LEU A 191 3.64 -8.18 -24.72
CA LEU A 191 2.24 -8.55 -24.73
C LEU A 191 1.29 -7.44 -24.22
N SER A 192 1.63 -6.60 -23.24
CA SER A 192 0.68 -5.58 -22.76
C SER A 192 0.51 -4.38 -23.71
N VAL A 193 1.51 -4.08 -24.53
CA VAL A 193 1.46 -3.01 -25.55
C VAL A 193 0.33 -3.27 -26.58
N GLY A 194 0.02 -4.53 -26.87
CA GLY A 194 -1.07 -4.91 -27.79
C GLY A 194 -2.48 -4.76 -27.20
N ALA A 195 -2.63 -4.63 -25.88
CA ALA A 195 -3.92 -4.66 -25.18
C ALA A 195 -4.46 -3.29 -24.77
N GLY A 196 -3.85 -2.19 -25.23
CA GLY A 196 -4.31 -0.82 -24.93
C GLY A 196 -4.11 -0.39 -23.47
N ILE A 197 -3.39 -1.19 -22.68
CA ILE A 197 -2.89 -0.79 -21.38
C ILE A 197 -1.62 -0.01 -21.67
N GLY A 198 -1.63 1.30 -21.43
CA GLY A 198 -0.46 2.17 -21.58
C GLY A 198 0.73 1.85 -20.63
N ALA A 199 0.86 0.61 -20.16
CA ALA A 199 2.06 0.04 -19.57
C ALA A 199 2.95 -0.36 -20.75
N PHE A 200 3.95 0.43 -21.16
CA PHE A 200 5.15 0.82 -20.40
C PHE A 200 5.48 2.32 -20.45
N SER A 201 4.57 3.13 -21.00
CA SER A 201 4.92 4.48 -21.46
C SER A 201 4.93 5.56 -20.39
N VAL A 202 4.62 5.25 -19.12
CA VAL A 202 4.61 6.26 -18.04
C VAL A 202 5.88 6.20 -17.17
N SER A 203 6.50 5.03 -17.00
CA SER A 203 7.70 4.89 -16.15
C SER A 203 9.00 5.36 -16.83
N ALA A 204 9.07 5.39 -18.16
CA ALA A 204 10.17 6.01 -18.90
C ALA A 204 9.93 7.50 -19.23
N SER A 205 8.70 8.01 -19.07
CA SER A 205 8.29 9.36 -19.47
C SER A 205 8.07 10.30 -18.28
N GLY A 206 8.78 10.06 -17.17
CA GLY A 206 8.77 10.92 -15.97
C GLY A 206 9.27 12.35 -16.17
N SER A 207 9.50 12.76 -17.42
CA SER A 207 9.62 14.15 -17.83
C SER A 207 9.05 14.26 -19.25
N VAL A 208 7.76 14.61 -19.38
CA VAL A 208 7.13 15.39 -20.46
C VAL A 208 5.59 15.22 -20.39
N SER A 209 4.95 16.31 -19.95
CA SER A 209 3.65 16.83 -20.36
C SER A 209 2.40 15.94 -20.36
N ASN A 210 1.39 16.40 -19.59
CA ASN A 210 -0.03 16.25 -19.92
C ASN A 210 -0.27 16.38 -21.43
N SER A 211 -0.96 15.40 -22.02
CA SER A 211 -1.34 15.25 -23.43
C SER A 211 -0.32 14.54 -24.34
N SER A 212 -0.38 13.21 -24.40
CA SER A 212 -0.30 12.49 -25.69
C SER A 212 -0.66 11.02 -25.56
N THR A 213 -1.84 10.65 -26.04
CA THR A 213 -2.12 9.30 -26.53
C THR A 213 -1.59 9.21 -27.95
N THR A 214 -0.44 8.56 -28.17
CA THR A 214 0.01 7.79 -29.36
C THR A 214 1.54 7.91 -29.55
N GLY A 215 2.21 6.77 -29.75
CA GLY A 215 3.51 6.69 -30.43
C GLY A 215 4.65 6.19 -29.55
N PHE A 216 5.10 4.96 -29.81
CA PHE A 216 6.38 4.43 -29.33
C PHE A 216 7.41 4.55 -30.46
N SER A 217 8.51 5.25 -30.21
CA SER A 217 9.80 4.92 -30.80
C SER A 217 10.74 4.58 -29.66
N ALA A 218 11.06 3.29 -29.47
CA ALA A 218 12.26 2.94 -28.71
C ALA A 218 13.46 3.41 -29.51
N THR A 219 14.02 4.52 -29.09
CA THR A 219 15.45 4.74 -29.22
C THR A 219 16.01 4.44 -27.83
N GLU A 220 16.84 3.40 -27.72
CA GLU A 220 17.74 3.22 -26.58
C GLU A 220 18.61 4.48 -26.48
N GLU A 221 18.21 5.44 -25.67
CA GLU A 221 19.13 6.45 -25.16
C GLU A 221 19.55 6.04 -23.76
N SER A 222 20.83 5.67 -23.69
CA SER A 222 21.64 5.32 -22.53
C SER A 222 21.33 6.11 -21.26
N ASP A 223 21.16 5.39 -20.14
CA ASP A 223 21.50 5.76 -18.75
C ASP A 223 21.71 7.26 -18.48
N SER A 224 20.64 8.05 -18.53
CA SER A 224 20.64 9.38 -17.91
C SER A 224 20.11 9.25 -16.49
N GLU A 225 21.00 8.92 -15.53
CA GLU A 225 20.68 9.07 -14.12
C GLU A 225 20.43 10.55 -13.84
N THR A 226 19.18 10.92 -13.62
CA THR A 226 18.83 12.29 -13.26
C THR A 226 18.83 12.35 -11.74
N GLN A 227 19.70 13.13 -11.14
CA GLN A 227 19.68 13.29 -9.68
C GLN A 227 18.75 14.45 -9.34
N ILE A 228 17.65 14.19 -8.62
CA ILE A 228 16.84 15.26 -8.03
C ILE A 228 17.37 15.55 -6.63
N GLU A 229 17.81 16.79 -6.45
CA GLU A 229 18.14 17.31 -5.13
C GLU A 229 16.90 17.94 -4.50
N THR A 230 16.42 17.36 -3.40
CA THR A 230 15.37 17.97 -2.59
C THR A 230 15.97 18.51 -1.30
N LYS A 231 15.90 19.84 -1.11
CA LYS A 231 16.43 20.50 0.08
C LYS A 231 15.34 20.62 1.13
N VAL A 232 15.55 20.03 2.30
CA VAL A 232 14.64 20.10 3.44
C VAL A 232 15.30 20.94 4.54
N GLU A 233 14.57 21.92 5.05
CA GLU A 233 15.03 22.80 6.12
C GLU A 233 14.03 22.81 7.28
N ASN A 234 14.53 22.52 8.48
CA ASN A 234 13.76 22.70 9.69
C ASN A 234 13.80 24.17 10.13
N THR A 235 12.78 24.93 9.75
CA THR A 235 12.65 26.35 10.15
C THR A 235 12.08 26.54 11.56
N THR A 236 11.71 25.46 12.24
CA THR A 236 11.02 25.49 13.53
C THR A 236 12.01 25.60 14.71
N GLN A 237 11.50 25.59 15.94
CA GLN A 237 12.30 25.50 17.18
C GLN A 237 12.31 24.09 17.77
N TYR A 238 11.71 23.11 17.09
CA TYR A 238 11.51 21.76 17.56
C TYR A 238 12.15 20.76 16.60
N ASP A 239 12.39 19.54 17.07
CA ASP A 239 12.78 18.45 16.16
C ASP A 239 11.62 18.17 15.20
N ILE A 240 11.94 17.86 13.95
CA ILE A 240 10.95 17.43 12.95
C ILE A 240 11.34 16.09 12.36
N ILE A 241 10.35 15.35 11.87
CA ILE A 241 10.57 14.24 10.94
C ILE A 241 9.97 14.62 9.59
N ALA A 242 10.75 14.46 8.52
CA ALA A 242 10.32 14.62 7.15
C ALA A 242 10.21 13.24 6.50
N PHE A 243 8.98 12.81 6.22
CA PHE A 243 8.71 11.60 5.44
C PHE A 243 8.68 11.92 3.97
N GLU A 244 9.50 11.23 3.20
CA GLU A 244 9.43 11.27 1.74
C GLU A 244 8.56 10.10 1.25
N TRP A 245 7.51 10.41 0.50
CA TRP A 245 6.55 9.47 -0.06
C TRP A 245 6.72 9.39 -1.57
N ARG A 246 6.74 8.16 -2.10
CA ARG A 246 6.86 7.89 -3.53
C ARG A 246 5.64 7.12 -4.01
N LEU A 247 5.09 7.51 -5.15
CA LEU A 247 4.03 6.76 -5.79
C LEU A 247 4.64 5.55 -6.49
N VAL A 248 4.37 4.35 -5.99
CA VAL A 248 4.82 3.10 -6.61
C VAL A 248 3.78 2.62 -7.61
N ASP A 249 4.22 2.30 -8.82
CA ASP A 249 3.45 1.64 -9.88
C ASP A 249 3.99 0.22 -10.05
N GLU A 250 3.20 -0.76 -9.62
CA GLU A 250 3.55 -2.18 -9.61
C GLU A 250 2.73 -2.94 -10.64
N THR A 251 3.40 -3.66 -11.53
CA THR A 251 2.79 -4.58 -12.49
C THR A 251 2.98 -6.01 -12.00
N LEU A 252 1.89 -6.74 -11.80
CA LEU A 252 1.91 -8.17 -11.49
C LEU A 252 1.51 -8.99 -12.72
N VAL A 253 2.26 -10.05 -13.01
CA VAL A 253 1.96 -11.02 -14.06
C VAL A 253 1.55 -12.33 -13.39
N ILE A 254 0.35 -12.81 -13.74
CA ILE A 254 -0.28 -13.98 -13.16
C ILE A 254 -0.66 -14.94 -14.29
N ARG A 255 -0.42 -16.24 -14.12
CA ARG A 255 -0.88 -17.28 -15.06
C ARG A 255 -1.45 -18.43 -14.26
N ASN A 256 -2.66 -18.88 -14.60
CA ASN A 256 -3.34 -19.98 -13.90
C ASN A 256 -3.36 -19.78 -12.37
N GLU A 257 -3.71 -18.57 -11.91
CA GLU A 257 -3.76 -18.16 -10.50
C GLU A 257 -2.40 -18.18 -9.77
N LYS A 258 -1.30 -18.42 -10.48
CA LYS A 258 0.06 -18.37 -9.93
C LYS A 258 0.74 -17.07 -10.31
N TYR A 259 1.39 -16.48 -9.33
CA TYR A 259 2.30 -15.37 -9.53
C TYR A 259 3.50 -15.81 -10.37
N LEU A 260 3.77 -15.09 -11.47
CA LEU A 260 4.93 -15.33 -12.33
C LEU A 260 6.01 -14.27 -12.14
N ALA A 261 5.60 -13.01 -12.06
CA ALA A 261 6.51 -11.88 -11.97
C ALA A 261 5.84 -10.65 -11.35
N SER A 262 6.65 -9.81 -10.72
CA SER A 262 6.32 -8.40 -10.43
C SER A 262 7.43 -7.51 -10.96
N TYR A 263 7.03 -6.30 -11.32
CA TYR A 263 7.87 -5.18 -11.66
C TYR A 263 7.28 -3.95 -10.99
N ALA A 264 8.07 -3.23 -10.19
CA ALA A 264 7.62 -2.01 -9.52
C ALA A 264 8.52 -0.83 -9.87
N VAL A 265 7.92 0.35 -10.04
CA VAL A 265 8.60 1.63 -10.28
C VAL A 265 8.10 2.68 -9.32
N ALA A 266 8.99 3.27 -8.54
CA ALA A 266 8.72 4.48 -7.78
C ALA A 266 8.77 5.71 -8.71
N GLN A 267 7.66 6.44 -8.81
CA GLN A 267 7.54 7.64 -9.63
C GLN A 267 8.08 8.88 -8.90
N SER A 268 8.54 9.84 -9.69
CA SER A 268 8.95 11.18 -9.26
C SER A 268 7.97 12.24 -9.78
N PRO A 269 7.85 13.40 -9.10
CA PRO A 269 8.51 13.77 -7.84
C PRO A 269 7.89 13.05 -6.63
N SER A 270 8.67 12.94 -5.56
CA SER A 270 8.18 12.50 -4.26
C SER A 270 7.41 13.60 -3.54
N VAL A 271 6.58 13.22 -2.58
CA VAL A 271 5.83 14.12 -1.70
C VAL A 271 6.49 14.11 -0.33
N ILE A 272 6.77 15.30 0.23
CA ILE A 272 7.33 15.41 1.58
C ILE A 272 6.23 15.79 2.57
N GLU A 273 6.05 14.97 3.60
CA GLU A 273 5.24 15.26 4.78
C GLU A 273 6.18 15.61 5.94
N VAL A 274 5.91 16.72 6.65
CA VAL A 274 6.72 17.15 7.80
C VAL A 274 5.88 17.11 9.07
N ILE A 275 6.46 16.54 10.13
CA ILE A 275 5.85 16.44 11.45
C ILE A 275 6.72 17.18 12.45
N GLU A 276 6.12 18.09 13.20
CA GLU A 276 6.79 18.82 14.27
C GLU A 276 6.56 18.15 15.63
N PHE A 277 7.64 17.87 16.35
CA PHE A 277 7.59 17.39 17.73
C PHE A 277 7.63 18.58 18.68
N ALA A 278 6.56 19.37 18.72
CA ALA A 278 6.40 20.33 19.79
C ALA A 278 6.15 19.55 21.10
N PRO A 279 7.00 19.67 22.14
CA PRO A 279 6.71 19.09 23.43
C PRO A 279 5.49 19.79 24.03
N GLY A 280 4.30 19.23 23.79
CA GLY A 280 3.12 19.48 24.59
C GLY A 280 3.18 18.69 25.90
N LYS A 281 2.51 19.17 26.95
CA LYS A 281 2.40 18.46 28.25
C LYS A 281 1.97 16.98 28.08
N GLU A 282 1.17 16.68 27.08
CA GLU A 282 0.65 15.33 26.79
C GLU A 282 1.74 14.32 26.37
N PHE A 283 2.83 14.77 25.73
CA PHE A 283 3.94 13.88 25.33
C PHE A 283 4.79 13.45 26.54
N ILE A 284 4.89 14.32 27.55
CA ILE A 284 5.58 14.02 28.81
C ILE A 284 4.78 13.00 29.63
N GLU A 285 3.45 13.15 29.70
CA GLU A 285 2.59 12.20 30.42
C GLU A 285 2.58 10.79 29.79
N GLN A 286 2.69 10.67 28.46
CA GLN A 286 2.80 9.35 27.80
C GLN A 286 4.17 8.68 27.99
N LEU A 287 5.26 9.45 28.09
CA LEU A 287 6.60 8.91 28.41
C LEU A 287 6.73 8.56 29.89
N GLU A 288 6.08 9.30 30.79
CA GLU A 288 6.06 8.99 32.23
C GLU A 288 5.27 7.70 32.54
N LEU A 289 4.32 7.30 31.70
CA LEU A 289 3.56 6.05 31.87
C LEU A 289 4.31 4.76 31.45
N ILE A 290 5.53 4.85 30.91
CA ILE A 290 6.37 3.70 30.55
C ILE A 290 7.73 3.76 31.24
N PHE A 291 7.79 4.29 32.45
CA PHE A 291 8.80 3.87 33.41
C PHE A 291 8.06 3.07 34.48
N PRO A 292 8.20 1.72 34.54
CA PRO A 292 7.70 1.00 35.68
C PRO A 292 8.41 1.56 36.92
N ASP A 293 7.66 2.28 37.76
CA ASP A 293 8.11 2.72 39.06
C ASP A 293 8.70 1.53 39.80
N SER A 294 10.02 1.53 39.94
CA SER A 294 10.78 0.56 40.72
C SER A 294 10.50 -0.91 40.37
N VAL A 295 11.30 -1.48 39.46
CA VAL A 295 11.72 -2.86 39.70
C VAL A 295 12.46 -2.83 41.05
N PRO A 296 12.00 -3.52 42.10
CA PRO A 296 12.78 -3.61 43.32
C PRO A 296 14.10 -4.27 42.91
N MET A 297 15.20 -3.52 43.02
CA MET A 297 16.54 -4.10 42.93
C MET A 297 16.71 -5.02 44.14
N ASP A 298 16.20 -6.23 44.05
CA ASP A 298 16.61 -7.32 44.91
C ASP A 298 18.04 -7.70 44.54
N ARG A 299 19.01 -7.01 45.15
CA ARG A 299 20.44 -7.31 45.05
C ARG A 299 20.86 -8.47 45.96
N SER A 300 19.93 -9.28 46.49
CA SER A 300 20.29 -10.37 47.41
C SER A 300 20.48 -11.75 46.73
N GLY A 301 20.27 -11.87 45.41
CA GLY A 301 20.34 -13.17 44.72
C GLY A 301 21.60 -13.47 43.90
N LEU A 302 22.44 -12.50 43.55
CA LEU A 302 23.64 -12.74 42.72
C LEU A 302 24.87 -13.00 43.60
N LEU A 303 24.85 -14.14 44.30
CA LEU A 303 26.08 -14.76 44.78
C LEU A 303 26.82 -15.38 43.59
N ALA A 304 28.11 -15.11 43.53
CA ALA A 304 29.07 -15.69 42.61
C ALA A 304 29.03 -17.23 42.72
N GLY A 305 28.47 -17.88 41.70
CA GLY A 305 28.45 -19.33 41.60
C GLY A 305 28.08 -19.76 40.19
N GLU A 306 28.88 -20.66 39.63
CA GLU A 306 28.65 -21.43 38.41
C GLU A 306 28.92 -20.72 37.06
N PHE A 307 28.43 -19.51 36.76
CA PHE A 307 28.65 -18.94 35.41
C PHE A 307 30.09 -18.43 35.16
N GLY A 308 30.79 -18.01 36.22
CA GLY A 308 32.18 -17.55 36.13
C GLY A 308 33.20 -18.67 35.95
N GLN A 309 32.89 -19.90 36.36
CA GLN A 309 33.80 -21.05 36.25
C GLN A 309 33.76 -21.72 34.87
N GLU A 310 32.64 -21.63 34.13
CA GLU A 310 32.57 -22.17 32.77
C GLU A 310 33.36 -21.34 31.75
N LEU A 311 33.45 -20.01 31.95
CA LEU A 311 34.20 -19.11 31.06
C LEU A 311 35.73 -19.27 31.19
N GLU A 312 36.26 -19.58 32.38
CA GLU A 312 37.69 -19.88 32.55
C GLU A 312 38.08 -21.25 31.98
N LYS A 313 37.17 -22.23 31.99
CA LYS A 313 37.41 -23.55 31.39
C LYS A 313 37.42 -23.51 29.85
N ALA A 314 36.55 -22.71 29.24
CA ALA A 314 36.53 -22.52 27.79
C ALA A 314 37.82 -21.83 27.28
N HIS A 315 38.39 -20.90 28.04
CA HIS A 315 39.60 -20.18 27.61
C HIS A 315 40.91 -20.95 27.80
N SER A 316 40.93 -21.99 28.64
CA SER A 316 42.11 -22.83 28.88
C SER A 316 42.23 -23.99 27.88
N GLU A 317 41.14 -24.49 27.32
CA GLU A 317 41.16 -25.56 26.31
C GLU A 317 41.60 -25.06 24.91
N GLU A 318 41.40 -23.78 24.58
CA GLU A 318 41.76 -23.23 23.27
C GLU A 318 43.25 -22.85 23.12
N LYS A 319 43.98 -22.69 24.24
CA LYS A 319 45.44 -22.47 24.22
C LYS A 319 46.28 -23.75 24.08
N GLY A 320 45.67 -24.94 24.11
CA GLY A 320 46.35 -26.22 23.95
C GLY A 320 46.34 -26.80 22.54
N ARG A 321 45.80 -26.08 21.54
CA ARG A 321 45.57 -26.58 20.18
C ARG A 321 46.20 -25.71 19.07
N ARG A 322 47.34 -25.09 19.35
CA ARG A 322 48.27 -24.56 18.34
C ARG A 322 49.70 -24.95 18.67
#